data_AF-A0A518YI76-F1
#
_entry.id   AF-A0A518YI76-F1
#
_cell.length_a   1.000
_cell.length_b   1.000
_cell.length_c   1.000
_cell.angle_alpha   90.00
_cell.angle_beta   90.00
_cell.angle_gamma   90.00
#
_symmetry.space_group_name_H-M   'P 1'
#
loop_
_entity.id
_entity.type
_entity.pdbx_description
1 polymer ?
#
loop_
_entity_poly.entity_id
_entity_poly.type
_entity_poly.pdbx_seq_one_letter_code
_entity_poly.pdbx_strand_id
1 'polypeptide(L)' 'MLKAENQELKGKIEKLEKEVSRLNDNVERMCDLLLEKMDTPNQKFIYYKGDDNNSVGKLVGIGSNKREGSSILYPYVVE' A
#
# COMPACT_ATOMS: atom_id res chain seq x y z
N MET A 1 25.82 -29.38 1.80
CA MET A 1 25.88 -28.02 2.39
C MET A 1 24.94 -27.05 1.67
N LEU A 2 25.16 -26.75 0.38
CA LEU A 2 24.34 -25.81 -0.42
C LEU A 2 22.81 -26.05 -0.39
N LYS A 3 22.35 -27.31 -0.39
CA LYS A 3 20.90 -27.60 -0.34
C LYS A 3 20.23 -27.15 0.96
N ALA A 4 20.92 -27.32 2.10
CA ALA A 4 20.38 -26.94 3.41
C ALA A 4 20.33 -25.42 3.55
N GLU A 5 21.38 -24.74 3.10
CA GLU A 5 21.48 -23.28 3.08
C GLU A 5 20.41 -22.65 2.17
N ASN A 6 20.18 -23.19 0.98
CA ASN A 6 19.10 -22.75 0.09
C ASN A 6 17.71 -22.92 0.73
N GLN A 7 17.50 -23.99 1.48
CA GLN A 7 16.22 -24.26 2.14
C GLN A 7 15.99 -23.31 3.33
N GLU A 8 17.05 -22.99 4.08
CA GLU A 8 17.01 -21.98 5.14
C GLU A 8 16.73 -20.58 4.58
N LEU A 9 17.42 -20.19 3.51
CA LEU A 9 17.20 -18.91 2.84
C LEU A 9 15.77 -18.77 2.32
N LYS A 10 15.22 -19.84 1.72
CA LYS A 10 13.82 -19.84 1.27
C LYS A 10 12.84 -19.62 2.43
N GLY A 11 13.06 -20.28 3.56
CA GLY A 11 12.23 -20.09 4.76
C GLY A 11 12.31 -18.65 5.31
N LYS A 12 13.49 -18.04 5.27
CA LYS A 12 13.68 -16.63 5.66
C LYS A 12 12.94 -15.68 4.71
N ILE A 13 13.01 -15.92 3.40
CA ILE A 13 12.29 -15.13 2.38
C ILE A 13 10.78 -15.21 2.60
N GLU A 14 10.22 -16.42 2.75
CA GLU A 14 8.77 -16.60 2.98
C GLU A 14 8.29 -15.90 4.26
N LYS A 15 9.13 -15.88 5.30
CA LYS A 15 8.83 -15.15 6.55
C LYS A 15 8.82 -13.64 6.32
N LEU A 16 9.83 -13.11 5.62
CA LEU A 16 9.93 -11.69 5.29
C LEU A 16 8.77 -11.22 4.41
N GLU A 17 8.36 -12.01 3.41
CA GLU A 17 7.22 -11.68 2.54
C GLU A 17 5.92 -11.54 3.35
N LYS A 18 5.69 -12.42 4.33
CA LYS A 18 4.54 -12.33 5.24
C LYS A 18 4.60 -11.11 6.16
N GLU A 19 5.78 -10.79 6.69
CA GLU A 19 5.98 -9.60 7.53
C GLU A 19 5.73 -8.31 6.74
N VAL A 20 6.23 -8.22 5.51
CA VAL A 20 6.00 -7.09 4.61
C VAL A 20 4.52 -6.93 4.28
N SER A 21 3.81 -8.02 3.95
CA SER A 21 2.37 -7.97 3.69
C SER A 21 1.59 -7.42 4.88
N ARG A 22 1.88 -7.91 6.09
CA ARG A 22 1.21 -7.44 7.32
C ARG A 22 1.53 -5.98 7.63
N LEU A 23 2.76 -5.55 7.38
CA LEU A 23 3.15 -4.16 7.54
C LEU A 23 2.39 -3.26 6.57
N ASN A 24 2.21 -3.71 5.33
CA ASN A 24 1.45 -2.98 4.33
C ASN A 24 -0.02 -2.78 4.76
N ASP A 25 -0.69 -3.85 5.21
CA ASP A 25 -2.07 -3.77 5.70
C ASP A 25 -2.21 -2.79 6.88
N ASN A 26 -1.22 -2.77 7.78
CA ASN A 26 -1.19 -1.84 8.91
C ASN A 26 -1.01 -0.39 8.46
N VAL A 27 -0.16 -0.14 7.46
CA VAL A 27 0.06 1.20 6.90
C VAL A 27 -1.21 1.72 6.24
N GLU A 28 -1.88 0.90 5.42
CA GLU A 28 -3.17 1.27 4.81
C GLU A 28 -4.19 1.67 5.88
N ARG A 29 -4.34 0.84 6.93
CA ARG A 29 -5.25 1.13 8.03
C ARG A 29 -4.90 2.40 8.80
N MET A 30 -3.61 2.68 9.01
CA MET A 30 -3.18 3.93 9.65
C MET A 30 -3.54 5.14 8.79
N CYS A 31 -3.32 5.07 7.47
CA CYS A 31 -3.69 6.14 6.55
C CYS A 31 -5.20 6.37 6.53
N ASP A 32 -6.01 5.31 6.49
CA ASP A 32 -7.48 5.43 6.55
C ASP A 32 -7.94 6.11 7.85
N LEU A 33 -7.37 5.75 9.01
CA LEU A 33 -7.67 6.40 10.30
C LEU A 33 -7.25 7.88 10.34
N LEU A 34 -6.17 8.25 9.67
CA LEU A 34 -5.74 9.65 9.57
C LEU A 34 -6.71 10.45 8.70
N LEU A 35 -7.21 9.88 7.60
CA LEU A 35 -8.22 10.50 6.74
C LEU A 35 -9.54 10.72 7.49
N GLU A 36 -9.99 9.74 8.28
CA GLU A 36 -11.16 9.89 9.16
C GLU A 36 -11.00 11.08 10.13
N LYS A 37 -9.80 11.28 10.69
CA LYS A 37 -9.52 12.42 11.59
C LYS A 37 -9.38 13.76 10.87
N MET A 38 -9.03 13.78 9.59
CA MET A 38 -8.91 14.99 8.79
C MET A 38 -10.26 15.46 8.19
N ASP A 39 -11.37 14.81 8.54
CA ASP A 39 -12.72 15.10 8.04
C ASP A 39 -12.82 14.99 6.50
N THR A 40 -12.02 14.08 5.92
CA THR A 40 -12.09 13.67 4.51
C THR A 40 -12.63 12.23 4.36
N PRO A 41 -13.80 11.89 4.95
CA PRO A 41 -14.30 10.52 5.09
C PRO A 41 -14.63 9.81 3.76
N ASN A 42 -14.62 10.55 2.64
CA ASN A 42 -14.88 10.03 1.30
C ASN A 42 -13.58 9.70 0.55
N GLN A 43 -12.46 9.46 1.25
CA GLN A 43 -11.17 9.10 0.66
C GLN A 43 -10.63 7.84 1.30
N LYS A 44 -9.96 7.03 0.50
CA LYS A 44 -9.24 5.82 0.91
C LYS A 44 -7.80 5.90 0.45
N PHE A 45 -6.87 5.44 1.27
CA PHE A 45 -5.50 5.21 0.83
C PHE A 45 -5.34 3.76 0.36
N ILE A 46 -4.78 3.57 -0.84
CA ILE A 46 -4.52 2.25 -1.41
C ILE A 46 -3.04 2.14 -1.71
N TYR A 47 -2.42 1.06 -1.24
CA TYR A 47 -1.05 0.74 -1.56
C TYR A 47 -0.99 -0.41 -2.54
N TYR A 48 -0.22 -0.27 -3.61
CA TYR A 48 0.03 -1.37 -4.53
C TYR A 48 1.49 -1.43 -4.94
N LYS A 49 1.96 -2.64 -5.19
CA LYS A 49 3.28 -2.90 -5.73
C LYS A 49 3.24 -2.60 -7.24
N GLY A 50 3.99 -1.60 -7.69
CA GLY A 50 4.16 -1.30 -9.11
C GLY A 50 4.97 -2.38 -9.84
N ASP A 51 4.80 -2.46 -11.15
CA ASP A 51 5.50 -3.41 -12.03
C ASP A 51 7.02 -3.18 -12.05
N ASP A 52 7.47 -1.98 -11.68
CA ASP A 52 8.86 -1.52 -11.66
C ASP A 52 9.56 -1.75 -10.31
N ASN A 53 9.01 -2.59 -9.43
CA ASN A 53 9.44 -2.74 -8.02
C ASN A 53 9.33 -1.46 -7.18
N ASN A 54 8.76 -0.37 -7.70
CA ASN A 54 8.39 0.76 -6.87
C ASN A 54 7.02 0.50 -6.24
N SER A 55 6.97 0.58 -4.93
CA SER A 55 5.69 0.63 -4.26
C SER A 55 5.11 2.04 -4.35
N VAL A 56 3.85 2.14 -4.80
CA VAL A 56 3.16 3.42 -4.98
C VAL A 56 1.92 3.44 -4.11
N GLY A 57 1.83 4.44 -3.24
CA GLY A 57 0.62 4.75 -2.49
C GLY A 57 -0.24 5.77 -3.25
N LYS A 58 -1.54 5.52 -3.36
CA LYS A 58 -2.49 6.40 -4.04
C LYS A 58 -3.70 6.67 -3.16
N LEU A 59 -4.06 7.95 -3.04
CA LEU A 59 -5.31 8.37 -2.45
C LEU A 59 -6.43 8.32 -3.51
N VAL A 60 -7.54 7.65 -3.19
CA VAL A 60 -8.68 7.48 -4.09
C VAL A 60 -9.96 7.91 -3.39
N GLY A 61 -10.80 8.69 -4.07
CA GLY A 61 -12.11 9.07 -3.55
C GLY A 61 -13.10 7.91 -3.57
N ILE A 62 -13.72 7.60 -2.43
CA ILE A 62 -14.83 6.65 -2.31
C ILE A 62 -16.15 7.38 -2.65
N GLY A 63 -16.27 7.80 -3.91
CA GLY A 63 -17.53 8.23 -4.53
C GLY A 63 -18.10 9.60 -4.10
N SER A 64 -18.19 10.51 -5.07
CA SER A 64 -19.51 11.07 -5.39
C SER A 64 -19.94 10.48 -6.74
N ASN A 65 -21.10 9.84 -6.76
CA ASN A 65 -21.74 9.32 -7.96
C ASN A 65 -22.13 10.48 -8.89
N LYS A 66 -21.18 11.06 -9.63
CA LYS A 66 -21.46 11.84 -10.85
C LYS A 66 -20.34 11.59 -11.86
N ARG A 67 -20.71 10.80 -12.86
CA ARG A 67 -20.29 10.81 -14.27
C ARG A 67 -18.95 11.49 -14.60
N GLU A 68 -18.13 10.72 -15.32
CA GLU A 68 -17.14 11.15 -16.32
C GLU A 68 -15.99 12.03 -15.84
N GLY A 69 -14.80 11.42 -15.82
CA GLY A 69 -13.54 12.13 -16.06
C GLY A 69 -12.83 12.66 -14.81
N SER A 70 -11.56 12.31 -14.70
CA SER A 70 -10.58 12.87 -13.76
C SER A 70 -10.66 12.35 -12.32
N SER A 71 -10.05 11.17 -12.10
CA SER A 71 -9.43 10.90 -10.80
C SER A 71 -8.26 11.87 -10.64
N ILE A 72 -8.45 12.96 -9.91
CA ILE A 72 -7.38 13.92 -9.60
C ILE A 72 -6.26 13.16 -8.87
N LEU A 73 -5.11 13.02 -9.54
CA LEU A 73 -3.90 12.46 -8.96
C LEU A 73 -3.25 13.59 -8.14
N TYR A 74 -3.27 13.49 -6.81
CA TYR A 74 -2.44 14.36 -5.98
C TYR A 74 -1.06 13.69 -5.83
N PRO A 75 0.00 14.19 -6.47
CA PRO A 75 1.34 13.70 -6.19
C PRO A 75 1.71 14.09 -4.77
N TYR A 76 1.92 13.08 -3.92
CA TYR A 76 2.51 13.30 -2.60
C TYR A 76 4.01 13.55 -2.81
N VAL A 77 4.40 14.82 -2.87
CA VAL A 77 5.82 15.23 -2.92
C VAL A 77 6.30 15.35 -1.48
N VAL A 78 7.31 14.56 -1.13
CA VAL A 78 8.06 14.72 0.13
C VAL A 78 9.17 15.74 -0.16
N GLU A 79 9.12 16.89 0.51
CA GLU A 79 10.23 17.87 0.53
C GLU A 79 11.46 17.32 1.25
#